data_AF-A0A2E3K5V7-F1
#
_entry.id   AF-A0A2E3K5V7-F1
#
_cell.length_a   1.000
_cell.length_b   1.000
_cell.length_c   1.000
_cell.angle_alpha   90.00
_cell.angle_beta   90.00
_cell.angle_gamma   90.00
#
_symmetry.space_group_name_H-M   'P 1'
#
loop_
_entity.id
_entity.type
_entity.pdbx_description
1 polymer ?
#
loop_
_entity_poly.entity_id
_entity_poly.type
_entity_poly.pdbx_seq_one_letter_code
_entity_poly.pdbx_strand_id
1 'polypeptide(L)'
;MLRQTRSNLFMFCLLIVFLFNGTDTSAASTIKVIGGANQKSQLKGESPKGGIAKFGKITIQILKGNKPVKGEKVYFDCKKPRNVSCQIGSNTTYVGKTNSKGIAKTPSFRVYYGSGKMSINVSAKGAKSVSIPFTVAKKAPPPKALAGSKMTIVSGNNQTKARERTGASKTTFAYFKPLVVKVTNKGKPVNRARITFKCKSPRGMACQFKEVVFTNKKGIASSTGRTYYADGKATITAAYGKSKVQFNLVTGKQAQLASPASLGNLKCDKAVRKLKSKKVLGVVRTLVRNDCSIMYRKKWLKGKGKTNRNICVPAWNRLRKTKMLKTTKVLITNKCPIIYSQGWRKLKKINLAKPPKIKMAKLPMTIAGVMNKPVCIRAAKGQYVVVEKNQKVVNANRRKCGSWETFIIRKDSIYNTAWKTYLSCQPNGRLEGNRKRVGSWEKIRVIPQKGRTFAFRCMAHGKKYLVAEGAGGKNMNANRPKVGSWERFRIEPKRR
;
A
#
# COMPACT_ATOMS: atom_id res chain seq x y z
N MET A 1 -68.71 35.82 -78.62
CA MET A 1 -67.83 36.28 -79.71
C MET A 1 -67.63 37.78 -79.57
N LEU A 2 -66.38 38.24 -79.64
CA LEU A 2 -65.94 39.66 -79.74
C LEU A 2 -66.28 40.52 -78.51
N ARG A 3 -65.48 41.44 -78.00
CA ARG A 3 -64.21 42.08 -78.35
C ARG A 3 -63.83 42.84 -77.06
N GLN A 4 -62.56 42.87 -76.65
CA GLN A 4 -62.12 43.91 -75.73
C GLN A 4 -60.81 44.51 -76.24
N THR A 5 -60.94 45.75 -76.70
CA THR A 5 -59.85 46.64 -77.11
C THR A 5 -59.78 47.80 -76.13
N ARG A 6 -58.55 48.05 -75.64
CA ARG A 6 -57.92 49.33 -75.29
C ARG A 6 -58.65 50.27 -74.32
N SER A 7 -57.96 50.64 -73.23
CA SER A 7 -57.26 51.96 -73.13
C SER A 7 -56.99 52.35 -71.66
N ASN A 8 -55.71 52.64 -71.41
CA ASN A 8 -55.12 53.62 -70.51
C ASN A 8 -55.98 54.29 -69.43
N LEU A 9 -55.54 54.14 -68.17
CA LEU A 9 -55.43 55.30 -67.28
C LEU A 9 -54.17 55.18 -66.43
N PHE A 10 -53.22 56.09 -66.71
CA PHE A 10 -52.08 56.41 -65.86
C PHE A 10 -52.59 57.09 -64.59
N MET A 11 -52.20 56.60 -63.41
CA MET A 11 -52.11 57.45 -62.22
C MET A 11 -50.91 57.00 -61.38
N PHE A 12 -49.90 57.87 -61.35
CA PHE A 12 -48.74 57.78 -60.49
C PHE A 12 -49.17 58.00 -59.03
N CYS A 13 -48.80 57.10 -58.12
CA CYS A 13 -48.61 57.46 -56.71
C CYS A 13 -47.65 56.48 -56.02
N LEU A 14 -46.41 56.95 -55.84
CA LEU A 14 -45.46 56.67 -54.75
C LEU A 14 -45.65 55.34 -53.98
N LEU A 15 -44.98 54.26 -54.40
CA LEU A 15 -44.77 53.09 -53.55
C LEU A 15 -43.42 53.22 -52.85
N ILE A 16 -43.47 53.57 -51.56
CA ILE A 16 -42.37 53.40 -50.62
C ILE A 16 -42.00 51.91 -50.63
N VAL A 17 -40.80 51.59 -51.14
CA VAL A 17 -40.21 50.25 -51.01
C VAL A 17 -39.89 50.04 -49.52
N PHE A 18 -40.86 49.47 -48.80
CA PHE A 18 -40.56 48.77 -47.55
C PHE A 18 -39.70 47.57 -47.93
N LEU A 19 -38.39 47.69 -47.69
CA LEU A 19 -37.49 46.56 -47.54
C LEU A 19 -38.06 45.68 -46.41
N PHE A 20 -38.85 44.68 -46.78
CA PHE A 20 -39.10 43.55 -45.91
C PHE A 20 -37.75 42.90 -45.67
N ASN A 21 -37.16 43.21 -44.52
CA ASN A 21 -36.12 42.41 -43.90
C ASN A 21 -36.60 40.97 -43.87
N GLY A 22 -36.11 40.18 -44.83
CA GLY A 22 -36.24 38.73 -44.82
C GLY A 22 -35.81 38.26 -43.44
N THR A 23 -36.77 37.70 -42.72
CA THR A 23 -36.56 37.08 -41.43
C THR A 23 -35.51 36.00 -41.60
N ASP A 24 -34.32 36.29 -41.08
CA ASP A 24 -33.22 35.35 -40.95
C ASP A 24 -33.72 34.24 -40.02
N THR A 25 -34.35 33.22 -40.61
CA THR A 25 -34.77 32.00 -39.91
C THR A 25 -33.50 31.31 -39.47
N SER A 26 -33.02 31.69 -38.28
CA SER A 26 -31.77 31.20 -37.75
C SER A 26 -31.80 29.67 -37.70
N ALA A 27 -31.11 29.02 -38.65
CA ALA A 27 -31.15 27.58 -38.77
C ALA A 27 -30.78 26.94 -37.42
N ALA A 28 -31.61 26.02 -36.92
CA ALA A 28 -31.35 25.35 -35.66
C ALA A 28 -30.05 24.53 -35.74
N SER A 29 -29.36 24.39 -34.61
CA SER A 29 -28.17 23.54 -34.57
C SER A 29 -28.58 22.06 -34.56
N THR A 30 -27.79 21.20 -35.19
CA THR A 30 -28.02 19.75 -35.26
C THR A 30 -26.82 19.00 -34.71
N ILE A 31 -27.06 17.87 -34.04
CA ILE A 31 -26.02 16.97 -33.53
C ILE A 31 -25.99 15.73 -34.41
N LYS A 32 -24.91 15.56 -35.19
CA LYS A 32 -24.66 14.36 -36.01
C LYS A 32 -23.71 13.43 -35.28
N VAL A 33 -24.11 12.17 -35.07
CA VAL A 33 -23.23 11.15 -34.49
C VAL A 33 -22.36 10.58 -35.61
N ILE A 34 -21.04 10.77 -35.51
CA ILE A 34 -20.09 10.37 -36.56
C ILE A 34 -19.16 9.23 -36.11
N GLY A 35 -19.27 8.76 -34.87
CA GLY A 35 -18.55 7.56 -34.43
C GLY A 35 -18.86 7.13 -33.00
N GLY A 36 -18.75 5.83 -32.74
CA GLY A 36 -18.86 5.25 -31.40
C GLY A 36 -20.28 4.95 -30.91
N ALA A 37 -21.28 4.93 -31.79
CA ALA A 37 -22.62 4.44 -31.48
C ALA A 37 -22.69 2.90 -31.38
N ASN A 38 -23.72 2.38 -30.72
CA ASN A 38 -24.06 0.95 -30.67
C ASN A 38 -22.96 0.01 -30.10
N GLN A 39 -22.03 0.56 -29.32
CA GLN A 39 -20.95 -0.24 -28.76
C GLN A 39 -21.47 -1.32 -27.82
N LYS A 40 -20.84 -2.50 -27.85
CA LYS A 40 -21.13 -3.61 -26.92
C LYS A 40 -19.85 -3.97 -26.15
N SER A 41 -19.93 -4.04 -24.82
CA SER A 41 -18.82 -4.53 -23.99
C SER A 41 -19.34 -5.41 -22.87
N GLN A 42 -18.57 -6.44 -22.52
CA GLN A 42 -18.88 -7.33 -21.41
C GLN A 42 -18.25 -6.85 -20.10
N LEU A 43 -18.94 -7.07 -18.98
CA LEU A 43 -18.36 -6.92 -17.64
C LEU A 43 -17.22 -7.93 -17.45
N LYS A 44 -16.01 -7.43 -17.18
CA LYS A 44 -14.80 -8.23 -16.97
C LYS A 44 -14.16 -7.92 -15.61
N GLY A 45 -13.51 -8.92 -15.02
CA GLY A 45 -12.82 -8.79 -13.73
C GLY A 45 -13.75 -8.91 -12.51
N GLU A 46 -13.16 -8.88 -11.33
CA GLU A 46 -13.83 -9.05 -10.03
C GLU A 46 -13.79 -7.77 -9.16
N SER A 47 -13.02 -6.76 -9.58
CA SER A 47 -12.83 -5.52 -8.83
C SER A 47 -13.09 -4.32 -9.74
N PRO A 48 -14.05 -3.43 -9.39
CA PRO A 48 -14.96 -3.53 -8.25
C PRO A 48 -15.95 -4.72 -8.40
N LYS A 49 -16.69 -5.03 -7.33
CA LYS A 49 -17.64 -6.16 -7.29
C LYS A 49 -18.61 -6.05 -8.48
N GLY A 50 -18.71 -7.10 -9.30
CA GLY A 50 -19.54 -7.10 -10.53
C GLY A 50 -18.75 -6.86 -11.84
N GLY A 51 -17.51 -6.39 -11.78
CA GLY A 51 -16.64 -6.20 -12.95
C GLY A 51 -16.82 -4.84 -13.63
N ILE A 52 -16.07 -4.64 -14.72
CA ILE A 52 -16.01 -3.40 -15.49
C ILE A 52 -16.23 -3.70 -16.98
N ALA A 53 -17.13 -2.97 -17.62
CA ALA A 53 -17.25 -2.91 -19.07
C ALA A 53 -16.57 -1.62 -19.56
N LYS A 54 -15.77 -1.71 -20.63
CA LYS A 54 -14.99 -0.59 -21.17
C LYS A 54 -15.44 -0.29 -22.59
N PHE A 55 -15.62 0.99 -22.87
CA PHE A 55 -16.11 1.47 -24.14
C PHE A 55 -15.13 2.49 -24.74
N GLY A 56 -15.10 2.55 -26.07
CA GLY A 56 -14.38 3.53 -26.85
C GLY A 56 -15.01 4.92 -26.78
N LYS A 57 -14.39 5.87 -27.47
CA LYS A 57 -14.83 7.26 -27.52
C LYS A 57 -16.09 7.39 -28.37
N ILE A 58 -16.92 8.38 -28.06
CA ILE A 58 -18.03 8.84 -28.90
C ILE A 58 -17.57 10.11 -29.61
N THR A 59 -17.89 10.22 -30.89
CA THR A 59 -17.59 11.39 -31.72
C THR A 59 -18.89 11.93 -32.31
N ILE A 60 -19.12 13.22 -32.12
CA ILE A 60 -20.24 13.95 -32.71
C ILE A 60 -19.73 15.16 -33.49
N GLN A 61 -20.58 15.68 -34.37
CA GLN A 61 -20.38 16.94 -35.08
C GLN A 61 -21.61 17.83 -34.88
N ILE A 62 -21.38 19.12 -34.60
CA ILE A 62 -22.44 20.13 -34.51
C ILE A 62 -22.42 20.99 -35.75
N LEU A 63 -23.57 21.11 -36.40
CA LEU A 63 -23.78 21.93 -37.58
C LEU A 63 -24.93 22.92 -37.33
N LYS A 64 -24.80 24.16 -37.79
CA LYS A 64 -25.91 25.13 -37.89
C LYS A 64 -26.24 25.25 -39.37
N GLY A 65 -27.38 24.69 -39.79
CA GLY A 65 -27.56 24.31 -41.20
C GLY A 65 -26.46 23.35 -41.65
N ASN A 66 -25.70 23.70 -42.71
CA ASN A 66 -24.56 22.91 -43.18
C ASN A 66 -23.18 23.40 -42.67
N LYS A 67 -23.14 24.47 -41.85
CA LYS A 67 -21.88 25.08 -41.39
C LYS A 67 -21.46 24.51 -40.03
N PRO A 68 -20.20 24.08 -39.83
CA PRO A 68 -19.74 23.60 -38.53
C PRO A 68 -19.67 24.68 -37.46
N VAL A 69 -20.10 24.35 -36.24
CA VAL A 69 -20.06 25.28 -35.10
C VAL A 69 -18.81 25.05 -34.27
N LYS A 70 -17.87 26.00 -34.25
CA LYS A 70 -16.62 25.93 -33.48
C LYS A 70 -16.81 26.43 -32.04
N GLY A 71 -16.20 25.75 -31.07
CA GLY A 71 -16.16 26.17 -29.68
C GLY A 71 -17.42 25.91 -28.86
N GLU A 72 -18.46 25.32 -29.46
CA GLU A 72 -19.73 24.99 -28.82
C GLU A 72 -19.52 23.99 -27.68
N LYS A 73 -20.17 24.23 -26.53
CA LYS A 73 -20.10 23.33 -25.39
C LYS A 73 -21.05 22.16 -25.62
N VAL A 74 -20.52 20.95 -25.49
CA VAL A 74 -21.27 19.71 -25.71
C VAL A 74 -21.24 18.88 -24.45
N TYR A 75 -22.42 18.54 -23.94
CA TYR A 75 -22.58 17.72 -22.75
C TYR A 75 -22.84 16.27 -23.15
N PHE A 76 -22.14 15.35 -22.50
CA PHE A 76 -22.31 13.91 -22.67
C PHE A 76 -22.71 13.31 -21.33
N ASP A 77 -23.98 12.96 -21.19
CA ASP A 77 -24.59 12.48 -19.96
C ASP A 77 -24.90 10.99 -20.06
N CYS A 78 -24.27 10.18 -19.21
CA CYS A 78 -24.56 8.76 -19.19
C CYS A 78 -25.91 8.46 -18.52
N LYS A 79 -26.90 8.03 -19.31
CA LYS A 79 -28.20 7.58 -18.82
C LYS A 79 -28.14 6.08 -18.53
N LYS A 80 -28.40 5.76 -17.27
CA LYS A 80 -28.17 4.43 -16.69
C LYS A 80 -29.18 4.13 -15.57
N PRO A 81 -29.45 2.85 -15.26
CA PRO A 81 -30.21 2.48 -14.08
C PRO A 81 -29.55 2.95 -12.77
N ARG A 82 -30.35 3.07 -11.70
CA ARG A 82 -29.92 3.58 -10.38
C ARG A 82 -28.72 2.80 -9.81
N ASN A 83 -28.70 1.48 -9.97
CA ASN A 83 -27.69 0.58 -9.42
C ASN A 83 -26.44 0.40 -10.31
N VAL A 84 -26.35 1.16 -11.41
CA VAL A 84 -25.24 1.13 -12.34
C VAL A 84 -24.39 2.38 -12.13
N SER A 85 -23.07 2.27 -12.23
CA SER A 85 -22.20 3.44 -12.33
C SER A 85 -21.60 3.53 -13.72
N CYS A 86 -21.56 4.73 -14.28
CA CYS A 86 -20.99 5.01 -15.59
C CYS A 86 -20.08 6.21 -15.47
N GLN A 87 -18.86 6.08 -15.99
CA GLN A 87 -17.83 7.10 -15.91
C GLN A 87 -17.28 7.38 -17.30
N ILE A 88 -17.47 8.60 -17.78
CA ILE A 88 -16.84 9.15 -18.97
C ILE A 88 -15.59 9.91 -18.51
N GLY A 89 -14.42 9.28 -18.66
CA GLY A 89 -13.21 9.71 -17.94
C GLY A 89 -13.34 9.46 -16.43
N SER A 90 -13.34 10.50 -15.61
CA SER A 90 -13.53 10.44 -14.15
C SER A 90 -14.94 10.83 -13.69
N ASN A 91 -15.77 11.35 -14.58
CA ASN A 91 -17.05 11.98 -14.24
C ASN A 91 -18.22 11.23 -14.87
N THR A 92 -19.42 11.39 -14.33
CA THR A 92 -20.66 10.84 -14.94
C THR A 92 -21.06 11.62 -16.20
N THR A 93 -20.82 12.93 -16.17
CA THR A 93 -21.02 13.85 -17.28
C THR A 93 -19.67 14.35 -17.77
N TYR A 94 -19.48 14.36 -19.08
CA TYR A 94 -18.31 14.96 -19.71
C TYR A 94 -18.74 16.16 -20.54
N VAL A 95 -18.00 17.27 -20.43
CA VAL A 95 -18.23 18.48 -21.22
C VAL A 95 -17.06 18.65 -22.17
N GLY A 96 -17.34 18.60 -23.47
CA GLY A 96 -16.40 18.87 -24.54
C GLY A 96 -16.64 20.23 -25.17
N LYS A 97 -15.69 20.68 -25.99
CA LYS A 97 -15.89 21.78 -26.94
C LYS A 97 -15.65 21.30 -28.36
N THR A 98 -16.43 21.80 -29.31
CA THR A 98 -16.23 21.49 -30.73
C THR A 98 -14.98 22.20 -31.29
N ASN A 99 -14.27 21.54 -32.20
CA ASN A 99 -13.15 22.13 -32.94
C ASN A 99 -13.62 22.96 -34.15
N SER A 100 -12.70 23.44 -35.00
CA SER A 100 -13.04 24.20 -36.23
C SER A 100 -13.91 23.44 -37.23
N LYS A 101 -13.94 22.10 -37.17
CA LYS A 101 -14.80 21.25 -37.99
C LYS A 101 -16.14 20.92 -37.30
N GLY A 102 -16.46 21.58 -36.18
CA GLY A 102 -17.66 21.31 -35.39
C GLY A 102 -17.62 20.00 -34.61
N ILE A 103 -16.46 19.34 -34.50
CA ILE A 103 -16.36 17.99 -33.93
C ILE A 103 -16.03 18.04 -32.45
N ALA A 104 -16.78 17.29 -31.64
CA ALA A 104 -16.47 17.00 -30.24
C ALA A 104 -16.30 15.49 -29.99
N LYS A 105 -15.37 15.13 -29.11
CA LYS A 105 -15.03 13.73 -28.77
C LYS A 105 -15.01 13.52 -27.26
N THR A 106 -15.59 12.42 -26.79
CA THR A 106 -15.44 12.01 -25.39
C THR A 106 -14.11 11.30 -25.14
N PRO A 107 -13.61 11.22 -23.89
CA PRO A 107 -12.67 10.18 -23.50
C PRO A 107 -13.36 8.80 -23.52
N SER A 108 -12.57 7.73 -23.46
CA SER A 108 -13.11 6.38 -23.23
C SER A 108 -13.93 6.34 -21.94
N PHE A 109 -15.00 5.56 -21.92
CA PHE A 109 -15.89 5.46 -20.77
C PHE A 109 -16.00 4.02 -20.23
N ARG A 110 -16.47 3.88 -19.00
CA ARG A 110 -16.55 2.61 -18.28
C ARG A 110 -17.86 2.50 -17.53
N VAL A 111 -18.38 1.28 -17.45
CA VAL A 111 -19.58 0.96 -16.68
C VAL A 111 -19.28 -0.13 -15.65
N TYR A 112 -19.91 0.01 -14.49
CA TYR A 112 -19.76 -0.84 -13.31
C TYR A 112 -21.13 -1.30 -12.81
N TYR A 113 -21.14 -2.39 -12.05
CA TYR A 113 -22.24 -2.87 -11.20
C TYR A 113 -23.51 -3.39 -11.89
N GLY A 114 -23.69 -3.20 -13.19
CA GLY A 114 -24.83 -3.81 -13.89
C GLY A 114 -24.66 -3.96 -15.40
N SER A 115 -25.61 -4.66 -15.99
CA SER A 115 -25.70 -5.03 -17.41
C SER A 115 -27.02 -4.57 -18.01
N GLY A 116 -27.07 -4.40 -19.32
CA GLY A 116 -28.28 -4.00 -20.05
C GLY A 116 -28.00 -2.97 -21.14
N LYS A 117 -29.08 -2.51 -21.78
CA LYS A 117 -29.06 -1.38 -22.71
C LYS A 117 -28.99 -0.07 -21.92
N MET A 118 -28.16 0.86 -22.37
CA MET A 118 -27.94 2.18 -21.77
C MET A 118 -27.68 3.19 -22.89
N SER A 119 -27.65 4.48 -22.57
CA SER A 119 -27.33 5.51 -23.56
C SER A 119 -26.46 6.63 -23.01
N ILE A 120 -25.75 7.30 -23.90
CA ILE A 120 -25.16 8.61 -23.65
C ILE A 120 -26.07 9.65 -24.31
N ASN A 121 -26.71 10.49 -23.51
CA ASN A 121 -27.43 11.63 -24.03
C ASN A 121 -26.45 12.75 -24.34
N VAL A 122 -26.56 13.32 -25.52
CA VAL A 122 -25.72 14.42 -26.00
C VAL A 122 -26.59 15.65 -26.19
N SER A 123 -26.20 16.76 -25.57
CA SER A 123 -26.89 18.04 -25.69
C SER A 123 -25.90 19.19 -25.96
N ALA A 124 -26.38 20.19 -26.69
CA ALA A 124 -25.67 21.41 -27.02
C ALA A 124 -26.68 22.55 -27.21
N LYS A 125 -26.23 23.80 -27.11
CA LYS A 125 -27.14 24.97 -27.21
C LYS A 125 -27.84 25.00 -28.57
N GLY A 126 -29.16 25.17 -28.55
CA GLY A 126 -29.96 25.32 -29.77
C GLY A 126 -30.05 24.07 -30.64
N ALA A 127 -29.67 22.89 -30.12
CA ALA A 127 -29.77 21.62 -30.83
C ALA A 127 -30.67 20.61 -30.08
N LYS A 128 -31.45 19.84 -30.84
CA LYS A 128 -32.21 18.71 -30.29
C LYS A 128 -31.25 17.66 -29.74
N SER A 129 -31.49 17.22 -28.50
CA SER A 129 -30.63 16.23 -27.85
C SER A 129 -30.68 14.88 -28.56
N VAL A 130 -29.54 14.19 -28.62
CA VAL A 130 -29.41 12.88 -29.27
C VAL A 130 -29.02 11.82 -28.23
N SER A 131 -29.71 10.68 -28.25
CA SER A 131 -29.41 9.54 -27.37
C SER A 131 -28.60 8.50 -28.13
N ILE A 132 -27.38 8.22 -27.66
CA ILE A 132 -26.45 7.28 -28.31
C ILE A 132 -26.45 5.97 -27.53
N PRO A 133 -27.04 4.88 -28.06
CA PRO A 133 -27.17 3.62 -27.33
C PRO A 133 -25.85 2.86 -27.25
N PHE A 134 -25.68 2.12 -26.15
CA PHE A 134 -24.63 1.11 -25.98
C PHE A 134 -25.15 -0.04 -25.08
N THR A 135 -24.50 -1.20 -25.14
CA THR A 135 -24.92 -2.39 -24.38
C THR A 135 -23.81 -2.92 -23.48
N VAL A 136 -24.15 -3.15 -22.22
CA VAL A 136 -23.30 -3.85 -21.27
C VAL A 136 -23.75 -5.30 -21.15
N ALA A 137 -22.95 -6.23 -21.66
CA ALA A 137 -23.25 -7.66 -21.55
C ALA A 137 -22.95 -8.18 -20.14
N LYS A 138 -23.78 -9.12 -19.66
CA LYS A 138 -23.58 -9.82 -18.38
C LYS A 138 -22.19 -10.45 -18.33
N LYS A 139 -21.63 -10.49 -17.12
CA LYS A 139 -20.38 -11.18 -16.87
C LYS A 139 -20.54 -12.67 -17.17
N ALA A 140 -19.60 -13.24 -17.91
CA ALA A 140 -19.58 -14.68 -18.19
C ALA A 140 -19.59 -15.48 -16.88
N PRO A 141 -20.37 -16.57 -16.80
CA PRO A 141 -20.32 -17.47 -15.66
C PRO A 141 -18.88 -18.00 -15.49
N PRO A 142 -18.45 -18.30 -14.25
CA PRO A 142 -17.15 -18.93 -14.04
C PRO A 142 -17.04 -20.23 -14.84
N PRO A 143 -15.87 -20.57 -15.41
CA PRO A 143 -15.67 -21.86 -16.07
C PRO A 143 -16.05 -23.02 -15.15
N LYS A 144 -16.80 -23.99 -15.67
CA LYS A 144 -17.14 -25.22 -14.95
C LYS A 144 -15.85 -25.94 -14.52
N ALA A 145 -15.93 -26.64 -13.39
CA ALA A 145 -14.78 -27.40 -12.91
C ALA A 145 -14.49 -28.59 -13.83
N LEU A 146 -13.23 -28.83 -14.15
CA LEU A 146 -12.83 -29.96 -14.98
C LEU A 146 -12.96 -31.27 -14.19
N ALA A 147 -13.69 -32.24 -14.73
CA ALA A 147 -13.83 -33.57 -14.15
C ALA A 147 -12.45 -34.27 -14.01
N GLY A 148 -12.23 -35.03 -12.94
CA GLY A 148 -10.95 -35.71 -12.67
C GLY A 148 -9.82 -34.78 -12.18
N SER A 149 -10.10 -33.52 -11.83
CA SER A 149 -9.08 -32.62 -11.27
C SER A 149 -8.65 -33.03 -9.87
N LYS A 150 -7.35 -32.97 -9.60
CA LYS A 150 -6.73 -33.20 -8.28
C LYS A 150 -6.26 -31.87 -7.68
N MET A 151 -6.61 -31.64 -6.43
CA MET A 151 -6.14 -30.51 -5.64
C MET A 151 -5.18 -31.00 -4.55
N THR A 152 -4.08 -30.27 -4.37
CA THR A 152 -3.08 -30.55 -3.33
C THR A 152 -2.74 -29.28 -2.57
N ILE A 153 -2.36 -29.43 -1.30
CA ILE A 153 -1.84 -28.32 -0.51
C ILE A 153 -0.37 -28.13 -0.87
N VAL A 154 0.01 -26.90 -1.21
CA VAL A 154 1.41 -26.52 -1.45
C VAL A 154 2.04 -25.98 -0.17
N SER A 155 1.32 -25.16 0.60
CA SER A 155 1.81 -24.60 1.86
C SER A 155 0.70 -23.98 2.69
N GLY A 156 0.96 -23.77 3.99
CA GLY A 156 0.08 -23.00 4.87
C GLY A 156 -0.94 -23.84 5.65
N ASN A 157 -0.82 -25.17 5.65
CA ASN A 157 -1.58 -26.03 6.55
C ASN A 157 -0.97 -26.04 7.97
N ASN A 158 -1.74 -26.49 8.96
CA ASN A 158 -1.32 -26.74 10.34
C ASN A 158 -0.63 -25.54 11.00
N GLN A 159 -1.23 -24.34 10.84
CA GLN A 159 -0.66 -23.12 11.43
C GLN A 159 -1.26 -22.82 12.79
N THR A 160 -0.42 -22.41 13.74
CA THR A 160 -0.85 -21.86 15.03
C THR A 160 -0.47 -20.39 15.14
N LYS A 161 -1.45 -19.54 15.44
CA LYS A 161 -1.25 -18.09 15.62
C LYS A 161 -2.05 -17.56 16.80
N ALA A 162 -1.36 -16.84 17.68
CA ALA A 162 -1.99 -16.08 18.75
C ALA A 162 -2.75 -14.88 18.16
N ARG A 163 -3.84 -14.45 18.82
CA ARG A 163 -4.45 -13.17 18.49
C ARG A 163 -3.55 -12.02 18.95
N GLU A 164 -3.36 -11.04 18.07
CA GLU A 164 -2.54 -9.85 18.33
C GLU A 164 -3.39 -8.59 18.13
N ARG A 165 -3.12 -7.55 18.92
CA ARG A 165 -3.76 -6.24 18.76
C ARG A 165 -3.11 -5.49 17.60
N THR A 166 -3.91 -5.06 16.63
CA THR A 166 -3.42 -4.25 15.51
C THR A 166 -3.95 -2.82 15.62
N GLY A 167 -3.09 -1.87 15.94
CA GLY A 167 -3.44 -0.46 16.06
C GLY A 167 -4.27 -0.14 17.31
N ALA A 168 -5.11 0.90 17.23
CA ALA A 168 -5.92 1.39 18.35
C ALA A 168 -7.12 0.49 18.69
N SER A 169 -7.56 -0.39 17.77
CA SER A 169 -8.74 -1.24 17.95
C SER A 169 -8.60 -2.17 19.16
N LYS A 170 -9.69 -2.32 19.94
CA LYS A 170 -9.77 -3.29 21.04
C LYS A 170 -9.81 -4.75 20.55
N THR A 171 -10.14 -4.97 19.27
CA THR A 171 -10.21 -6.30 18.68
C THR A 171 -8.83 -6.86 18.37
N THR A 172 -8.61 -8.13 18.73
CA THR A 172 -7.37 -8.86 18.45
C THR A 172 -7.60 -9.86 17.31
N PHE A 173 -6.58 -10.08 16.48
CA PHE A 173 -6.68 -10.90 15.26
C PHE A 173 -5.49 -11.87 15.18
N ALA A 174 -5.74 -13.09 14.73
CA ALA A 174 -4.69 -14.03 14.35
C ALA A 174 -4.55 -14.04 12.82
N TYR A 175 -3.45 -13.52 12.30
CA TYR A 175 -3.16 -13.51 10.86
C TYR A 175 -2.32 -14.73 10.47
N PHE A 176 -2.83 -15.52 9.53
CA PHE A 176 -2.15 -16.71 9.05
C PHE A 176 -1.32 -16.42 7.80
N LYS A 177 -0.25 -17.19 7.60
CA LYS A 177 0.45 -17.24 6.31
C LYS A 177 -0.54 -17.70 5.24
N PRO A 178 -0.31 -17.34 3.96
CA PRO A 178 -1.24 -17.71 2.89
C PRO A 178 -1.46 -19.23 2.80
N LEU A 179 -2.71 -19.63 2.61
CA LEU A 179 -3.14 -21.01 2.33
C LEU A 179 -2.99 -21.22 0.83
N VAL A 180 -2.10 -22.12 0.42
CA VAL A 180 -1.72 -22.29 -1.00
C VAL A 180 -2.08 -23.68 -1.46
N VAL A 181 -2.79 -23.76 -2.60
CA VAL A 181 -3.17 -25.01 -3.27
C VAL A 181 -2.64 -25.05 -4.69
N LYS A 182 -2.45 -26.25 -5.22
CA LYS A 182 -2.19 -26.52 -6.63
C LYS A 182 -3.31 -27.41 -7.18
N VAL A 183 -3.85 -27.05 -8.34
CA VAL A 183 -4.83 -27.84 -9.07
C VAL A 183 -4.22 -28.35 -10.37
N THR A 184 -4.34 -29.66 -10.59
CA THR A 184 -3.93 -30.34 -11.81
C THR A 184 -5.07 -31.18 -12.35
N ASN A 185 -5.15 -31.34 -13.67
CA ASN A 185 -6.06 -32.27 -14.34
C ASN A 185 -5.23 -33.12 -15.29
N LYS A 186 -5.30 -34.46 -15.16
CA LYS A 186 -4.43 -35.40 -15.90
C LYS A 186 -2.95 -34.98 -15.87
N GLY A 187 -2.44 -34.63 -14.68
CA GLY A 187 -1.06 -34.16 -14.45
C GLY A 187 -0.76 -32.71 -14.86
N LYS A 188 -1.58 -32.08 -15.72
CA LYS A 188 -1.34 -30.71 -16.22
C LYS A 188 -1.94 -29.63 -15.30
N PRO A 189 -1.27 -28.49 -15.08
CA PRO A 189 -1.81 -27.42 -14.25
C PRO A 189 -3.07 -26.77 -14.83
N VAL A 190 -4.11 -26.58 -14.00
CA VAL A 190 -5.35 -25.92 -14.44
C VAL A 190 -5.24 -24.42 -14.21
N ASN A 191 -5.23 -23.62 -15.27
CA ASN A 191 -5.17 -22.15 -15.18
C ASN A 191 -6.57 -21.55 -14.97
N ARG A 192 -6.67 -20.47 -14.18
CA ARG A 192 -7.92 -19.75 -13.86
C ARG A 192 -9.04 -20.63 -13.29
N ALA A 193 -8.71 -21.74 -12.65
CA ALA A 193 -9.66 -22.53 -11.86
C ALA A 193 -10.16 -21.69 -10.70
N ARG A 194 -11.50 -21.55 -10.56
CA ARG A 194 -12.14 -20.82 -9.47
C ARG A 194 -12.17 -21.70 -8.22
N ILE A 195 -11.28 -21.41 -7.28
CA ILE A 195 -11.19 -22.12 -6.00
C ILE A 195 -12.02 -21.38 -4.97
N THR A 196 -12.87 -22.11 -4.25
CA THR A 196 -13.60 -21.59 -3.10
C THR A 196 -12.93 -22.01 -1.80
N PHE A 197 -12.82 -21.10 -0.84
CA PHE A 197 -12.30 -21.34 0.52
C PHE A 197 -13.44 -21.07 1.49
N LYS A 198 -13.96 -22.13 2.12
CA LYS A 198 -14.99 -22.03 3.14
C LYS A 198 -14.39 -22.31 4.51
N CYS A 199 -14.67 -21.46 5.48
CA CYS A 199 -14.16 -21.63 6.84
C CYS A 199 -15.24 -22.22 7.75
N LYS A 200 -14.86 -23.23 8.53
CA LYS A 200 -15.64 -23.77 9.65
C LYS A 200 -14.87 -23.45 10.94
N SER A 201 -15.47 -22.66 11.82
CA SER A 201 -14.88 -22.23 13.09
C SER A 201 -15.86 -22.45 14.25
N PRO A 202 -15.39 -22.53 15.50
CA PRO A 202 -16.25 -22.69 16.67
C PRO A 202 -17.15 -21.46 16.88
N ARG A 203 -18.22 -21.65 17.65
CA ARG A 203 -19.14 -20.57 18.04
C ARG A 203 -18.35 -19.43 18.71
N GLY A 204 -18.64 -18.19 18.33
CA GLY A 204 -17.94 -17.01 18.82
C GLY A 204 -16.62 -16.69 18.12
N MET A 205 -16.10 -17.55 17.23
CA MET A 205 -14.95 -17.23 16.40
C MET A 205 -15.38 -16.76 15.01
N ALA A 206 -14.97 -15.55 14.64
CA ALA A 206 -15.13 -15.07 13.28
C ALA A 206 -13.93 -15.49 12.43
N CYS A 207 -14.21 -15.91 11.19
CA CYS A 207 -13.21 -16.37 10.25
C CYS A 207 -13.32 -15.59 8.93
N GLN A 208 -12.29 -14.81 8.60
CA GLN A 208 -12.29 -13.93 7.45
C GLN A 208 -11.14 -14.30 6.51
N PHE A 209 -11.43 -15.16 5.55
CA PHE A 209 -10.52 -15.53 4.46
C PHE A 209 -11.07 -15.06 3.13
N LYS A 210 -10.17 -14.87 2.15
CA LYS A 210 -10.59 -14.63 0.78
C LYS A 210 -11.27 -15.89 0.24
N GLU A 211 -12.59 -15.86 0.17
CA GLU A 211 -13.43 -17.01 -0.18
C GLU A 211 -13.27 -17.49 -1.61
N VAL A 212 -12.91 -16.61 -2.54
CA VAL A 212 -12.76 -16.97 -3.95
C VAL A 212 -11.41 -16.50 -4.49
N VAL A 213 -10.64 -17.44 -5.01
CA VAL A 213 -9.34 -17.18 -5.65
C VAL A 213 -9.21 -17.99 -6.93
N PHE A 214 -8.30 -17.58 -7.81
CA PHE A 214 -8.08 -18.25 -9.08
C PHE A 214 -6.66 -18.77 -9.17
N THR A 215 -6.50 -19.94 -9.78
CA THR A 215 -5.17 -20.48 -10.08
C THR A 215 -4.49 -19.64 -11.17
N ASN A 216 -3.17 -19.52 -11.09
CA ASN A 216 -2.35 -18.96 -12.15
C ASN A 216 -2.01 -20.02 -13.23
N LYS A 217 -1.18 -19.66 -14.22
CA LYS A 217 -0.72 -20.58 -15.27
C LYS A 217 -0.04 -21.86 -14.75
N LYS A 218 0.50 -21.84 -13.52
CA LYS A 218 1.11 -23.00 -12.86
C LYS A 218 0.13 -23.82 -12.03
N GLY A 219 -1.18 -23.55 -12.13
CA GLY A 219 -2.22 -24.22 -11.34
C GLY A 219 -2.26 -23.82 -9.88
N ILE A 220 -1.53 -22.76 -9.47
CA ILE A 220 -1.38 -22.38 -8.06
C ILE A 220 -2.36 -21.26 -7.70
N ALA A 221 -3.11 -21.44 -6.62
CA ALA A 221 -3.96 -20.41 -6.02
C ALA A 221 -3.61 -20.22 -4.54
N SER A 222 -3.87 -19.01 -4.02
CA SER A 222 -3.58 -18.70 -2.62
C SER A 222 -4.66 -17.81 -2.01
N SER A 223 -5.16 -18.23 -0.84
CA SER A 223 -6.08 -17.44 0.00
C SER A 223 -5.35 -16.93 1.24
N THR A 224 -5.65 -15.68 1.61
CA THR A 224 -5.12 -15.03 2.82
C THR A 224 -6.28 -14.65 3.71
N GLY A 225 -6.09 -14.72 5.01
CA GLY A 225 -7.14 -14.38 5.96
C GLY A 225 -6.67 -14.37 7.40
N ARG A 226 -7.66 -14.29 8.28
CA ARG A 226 -7.49 -14.15 9.72
C ARG A 226 -8.68 -14.73 10.46
N THR A 227 -8.46 -15.07 11.73
CA THR A 227 -9.53 -15.37 12.69
C THR A 227 -9.49 -14.38 13.85
N TYR A 228 -10.62 -14.19 14.52
CA TYR A 228 -10.75 -13.24 15.63
C TYR A 228 -11.94 -13.58 16.54
N TYR A 229 -12.04 -12.82 17.63
CA TYR A 229 -13.01 -12.95 18.74
C TYR A 229 -12.83 -14.14 19.69
N ALA A 230 -12.58 -15.36 19.20
CA ALA A 230 -12.41 -16.52 20.07
C ALA A 230 -11.22 -17.40 19.69
N ASP A 231 -10.74 -18.16 20.68
CA ASP A 231 -9.64 -19.13 20.55
C ASP A 231 -10.17 -20.46 20.03
N GLY A 232 -9.29 -21.29 19.49
CA GLY A 232 -9.64 -22.64 19.06
C GLY A 232 -9.22 -22.96 17.63
N LYS A 233 -9.72 -24.11 17.15
CA LYS A 233 -9.36 -24.67 15.85
C LYS A 233 -10.36 -24.20 14.78
N ALA A 234 -9.86 -23.76 13.63
CA ALA A 234 -10.66 -23.47 12.45
C ALA A 234 -10.18 -24.33 11.28
N THR A 235 -11.11 -24.91 10.54
CA THR A 235 -10.82 -25.71 9.35
C THR A 235 -11.29 -24.95 8.12
N ILE A 236 -10.37 -24.74 7.18
CA ILE A 236 -10.66 -24.05 5.92
C ILE A 236 -10.63 -25.08 4.80
N THR A 237 -11.77 -25.30 4.15
CA THR A 237 -11.91 -26.21 3.02
C THR A 237 -11.73 -25.43 1.72
N ALA A 238 -10.69 -25.77 0.97
CA ALA A 238 -10.51 -25.31 -0.40
C ALA A 238 -11.17 -26.31 -1.37
N ALA A 239 -11.96 -25.84 -2.32
CA ALA A 239 -12.71 -26.69 -3.25
C ALA A 239 -12.65 -26.19 -4.70
N TYR A 240 -12.59 -27.16 -5.62
CA TYR A 240 -12.75 -26.97 -7.06
C TYR A 240 -13.50 -28.19 -7.64
N GLY A 241 -14.77 -27.98 -7.97
CA GLY A 241 -15.67 -29.10 -8.32
C GLY A 241 -15.77 -30.10 -7.15
N LYS A 242 -15.56 -31.39 -7.45
CA LYS A 242 -15.53 -32.47 -6.45
C LYS A 242 -14.21 -32.52 -5.66
N SER A 243 -13.13 -31.91 -6.15
CA SER A 243 -11.82 -31.95 -5.49
C SER A 243 -11.75 -30.97 -4.32
N LYS A 244 -11.37 -31.46 -3.14
CA LYS A 244 -11.31 -30.67 -1.90
C LYS A 244 -10.03 -30.97 -1.12
N VAL A 245 -9.50 -29.95 -0.44
CA VAL A 245 -8.44 -30.10 0.59
C VAL A 245 -8.77 -29.24 1.80
N GLN A 246 -8.30 -29.64 2.98
CA GLN A 246 -8.57 -28.93 4.23
C GLN A 246 -7.29 -28.39 4.86
N PHE A 247 -7.36 -27.14 5.29
CA PHE A 247 -6.34 -26.47 6.08
C PHE A 247 -6.80 -26.40 7.54
N ASN A 248 -5.98 -26.90 8.46
CA ASN A 248 -6.24 -26.83 9.89
C ASN A 248 -5.44 -25.67 10.49
N LEU A 249 -6.14 -24.74 11.13
CA LEU A 249 -5.56 -23.56 11.76
C LEU A 249 -5.93 -23.51 13.23
N VAL A 250 -5.01 -23.05 14.07
CA VAL A 250 -5.22 -22.88 15.50
C VAL A 250 -5.06 -21.40 15.85
N THR A 251 -6.12 -20.83 16.39
CA THR A 251 -6.13 -19.50 16.99
C THR A 251 -5.83 -19.66 18.47
N GLY A 252 -4.64 -19.26 18.88
CA GLY A 252 -4.22 -19.28 20.27
C GLY A 252 -4.66 -18.01 21.00
N LYS A 253 -4.67 -18.12 22.35
CA LYS A 253 -4.96 -17.01 23.28
C LYS A 253 -4.26 -15.74 22.83
N GLN A 254 -4.87 -14.59 23.12
CA GLN A 254 -4.20 -13.30 22.91
C GLN A 254 -2.78 -13.42 23.43
N ALA A 255 -1.80 -13.07 22.58
CA ALA A 255 -0.43 -12.96 23.07
C ALA A 255 -0.49 -11.92 24.19
N GLN A 256 -0.53 -12.39 25.45
CA GLN A 256 -0.23 -11.56 26.60
C GLN A 256 1.08 -10.90 26.23
N LEU A 257 1.17 -9.59 26.42
CA LEU A 257 2.40 -8.82 26.25
C LEU A 257 3.54 -9.60 26.89
N ALA A 258 4.22 -10.41 26.09
CA ALA A 258 5.57 -10.83 26.37
C ALA A 258 6.31 -9.50 26.30
N SER A 259 6.49 -8.92 27.48
CA SER A 259 7.31 -7.75 27.72
C SER A 259 8.57 -7.85 26.85
N PRO A 260 9.08 -6.74 26.27
CA PRO A 260 10.15 -6.73 25.27
C PRO A 260 11.55 -7.15 25.79
N ALA A 261 11.61 -8.16 26.66
CA ALA A 261 12.79 -8.78 27.24
C ALA A 261 13.18 -10.08 26.51
N SER A 262 13.42 -10.00 25.20
CA SER A 262 14.16 -11.07 24.49
C SER A 262 15.21 -10.54 23.50
N LEU A 263 15.79 -9.39 23.85
CA LEU A 263 17.14 -9.00 23.41
C LEU A 263 17.95 -8.41 24.60
N GLY A 264 17.58 -8.79 25.83
CA GLY A 264 18.35 -8.53 27.04
C GLY A 264 19.29 -9.69 27.31
N ASN A 265 20.47 -9.41 27.86
CA ASN A 265 21.39 -10.42 28.36
C ASN A 265 20.61 -11.40 29.25
N LEU A 266 20.47 -12.66 28.83
CA LEU A 266 19.64 -13.69 29.48
C LEU A 266 19.93 -13.80 30.99
N LYS A 267 21.18 -13.51 31.41
CA LYS A 267 21.61 -13.49 32.81
C LYS A 267 20.98 -12.32 33.59
N CYS A 268 20.88 -11.14 32.98
CA CYS A 268 20.22 -9.97 33.56
C CYS A 268 18.71 -10.17 33.73
N ASP A 269 18.05 -10.76 32.74
CA ASP A 269 16.60 -10.96 32.78
C ASP A 269 16.20 -12.05 33.77
N LYS A 270 17.01 -13.11 33.91
CA LYS A 270 16.84 -14.11 34.97
C LYS A 270 17.07 -13.50 36.35
N ALA A 271 18.11 -12.68 36.52
CA ALA A 271 18.41 -12.03 37.79
C ALA A 271 17.30 -11.06 38.24
N VAL A 272 16.81 -10.20 37.34
CA VAL A 272 15.73 -9.25 37.66
C VAL A 272 14.44 -9.99 38.05
N ARG A 273 14.05 -11.03 37.32
CA ARG A 273 12.85 -11.83 37.66
C ARG A 273 12.96 -12.47 39.04
N LYS A 274 14.12 -13.06 39.37
CA LYS A 274 14.37 -13.71 40.66
C LYS A 274 14.41 -12.71 41.83
N LEU A 275 14.91 -11.50 41.61
CA LEU A 275 14.90 -10.43 42.61
C LEU A 275 13.50 -9.83 42.82
N LYS A 276 12.67 -9.76 41.76
CA LYS A 276 11.27 -9.34 41.84
C LYS A 276 10.41 -10.35 42.59
N SER A 277 10.57 -11.65 42.33
CA SER A 277 9.78 -12.68 43.02
C SER A 277 10.04 -12.73 44.52
N LYS A 278 11.25 -12.35 44.97
CA LYS A 278 11.58 -12.20 46.40
C LYS A 278 11.34 -10.79 46.94
N LYS A 279 10.72 -9.89 46.17
CA LYS A 279 10.42 -8.49 46.54
C LYS A 279 11.64 -7.70 47.05
N VAL A 280 12.86 -8.04 46.60
CA VAL A 280 14.12 -7.37 47.02
C VAL A 280 14.76 -6.50 45.94
N LEU A 281 14.12 -6.34 44.78
CA LEU A 281 14.65 -5.49 43.71
C LEU A 281 14.86 -4.03 44.19
N GLY A 282 13.97 -3.49 45.02
CA GLY A 282 14.12 -2.18 45.64
C GLY A 282 15.31 -2.09 46.60
N VAL A 283 15.64 -3.19 47.28
CA VAL A 283 16.82 -3.28 48.17
C VAL A 283 18.12 -3.21 47.37
N VAL A 284 18.14 -3.84 46.19
CA VAL A 284 19.26 -3.72 45.25
C VAL A 284 19.40 -2.29 44.74
N ARG A 285 18.28 -1.62 44.41
CA ARG A 285 18.27 -0.20 44.06
C ARG A 285 18.90 0.66 45.17
N THR A 286 18.56 0.41 46.43
CA THR A 286 19.13 1.13 47.57
C THR A 286 20.65 1.01 47.64
N LEU A 287 21.20 -0.20 47.46
CA LEU A 287 22.66 -0.39 47.43
C LEU A 287 23.32 0.36 46.28
N VAL A 288 22.73 0.29 45.09
CA VAL A 288 23.30 0.87 43.86
C VAL A 288 23.21 2.39 43.86
N ARG A 289 22.06 2.96 44.25
CA ARG A 289 21.80 4.41 44.27
C ARG A 289 22.62 5.17 45.31
N ASN A 290 22.90 4.53 46.44
CA ASN A 290 23.70 5.12 47.50
C ASN A 290 25.19 4.78 47.40
N ASP A 291 25.62 4.15 46.28
CA ASP A 291 27.02 3.82 46.01
C ASP A 291 27.71 3.05 47.15
N CYS A 292 26.99 2.12 47.78
CA CYS A 292 27.41 1.49 49.02
C CYS A 292 28.78 0.79 48.93
N SER A 293 29.69 1.13 49.86
CA SER A 293 31.09 0.65 49.92
C SER A 293 31.22 -0.88 49.98
N ILE A 294 30.20 -1.57 50.50
CA ILE A 294 30.19 -3.04 50.59
C ILE A 294 30.25 -3.75 49.22
N MET A 295 29.69 -3.16 48.15
CA MET A 295 29.78 -3.72 46.79
C MET A 295 31.21 -3.68 46.26
N TYR A 296 31.99 -2.67 46.67
CA TYR A 296 33.39 -2.51 46.31
C TYR A 296 34.29 -3.44 47.14
N ARG A 297 34.07 -3.52 48.46
CA ARG A 297 34.77 -4.46 49.35
C ARG A 297 34.59 -5.93 48.92
N LYS A 298 33.41 -6.29 48.40
CA LYS A 298 33.13 -7.63 47.86
C LYS A 298 33.54 -7.82 46.39
N LYS A 299 34.29 -6.87 45.82
CA LYS A 299 34.84 -6.91 44.45
C LYS A 299 33.76 -7.03 43.36
N TRP A 300 32.55 -6.49 43.59
CA TRP A 300 31.52 -6.42 42.54
C TRP A 300 31.72 -5.22 41.61
N LEU A 301 32.41 -4.19 42.10
CA LEU A 301 32.77 -2.96 41.40
C LEU A 301 34.21 -2.57 41.75
N LYS A 302 34.90 -1.85 40.85
CA LYS A 302 36.23 -1.27 41.08
C LYS A 302 36.13 0.14 41.68
N GLY A 303 37.00 0.48 42.62
CA GLY A 303 37.08 1.79 43.29
C GLY A 303 36.64 1.76 44.75
N LYS A 304 36.37 2.94 45.32
CA LYS A 304 35.82 3.11 46.67
C LYS A 304 34.36 3.58 46.57
N GLY A 305 33.49 3.06 47.42
CA GLY A 305 32.10 3.51 47.55
C GLY A 305 31.88 4.25 48.87
N LYS A 306 30.66 4.75 49.08
CA LYS A 306 30.30 5.50 50.28
C LYS A 306 29.92 4.56 51.42
N THR A 307 30.43 4.86 52.61
CA THR A 307 30.03 4.16 53.83
C THR A 307 28.90 4.94 54.48
N ASN A 308 27.65 4.53 54.21
CA ASN A 308 26.49 4.99 54.96
C ASN A 308 25.95 3.79 55.74
N ARG A 309 26.27 3.70 57.03
CA ARG A 309 25.96 2.52 57.86
C ARG A 309 24.44 2.31 57.96
N ASN A 310 23.68 3.39 58.11
CA ASN A 310 22.23 3.38 58.30
C ASN A 310 21.44 2.94 57.06
N ILE A 311 22.02 3.09 55.86
CA ILE A 311 21.36 2.70 54.59
C ILE A 311 21.95 1.41 54.02
N CYS A 312 23.27 1.29 54.01
CA CYS A 312 23.97 0.21 53.30
C CYS A 312 23.97 -1.11 54.08
N VAL A 313 24.07 -1.07 55.42
CA VAL A 313 24.10 -2.29 56.24
C VAL A 313 22.72 -2.99 56.26
N PRO A 314 21.59 -2.29 56.48
CA PRO A 314 20.27 -2.93 56.43
C PRO A 314 19.95 -3.52 55.04
N ALA A 315 20.27 -2.78 53.97
CA ALA A 315 20.05 -3.25 52.60
C ALA A 315 20.87 -4.51 52.28
N TRP A 316 22.13 -4.56 52.71
CA TRP A 316 22.98 -5.73 52.54
C TRP A 316 22.47 -6.94 53.34
N ASN A 317 22.11 -6.72 54.61
CA ASN A 317 21.60 -7.77 55.48
C ASN A 317 20.29 -8.36 54.96
N ARG A 318 19.41 -7.53 54.38
CA ARG A 318 18.16 -8.01 53.74
C ARG A 318 18.41 -8.88 52.51
N LEU A 319 19.42 -8.56 51.70
CA LEU A 319 19.82 -9.42 50.58
C LEU A 319 20.48 -10.73 51.03
N ARG A 320 21.21 -10.70 52.16
CA ARG A 320 21.79 -11.88 52.79
C ARG A 320 20.70 -12.82 53.32
N LYS A 321 19.77 -12.30 54.13
CA LYS A 321 18.63 -13.05 54.68
C LYS A 321 17.77 -13.68 53.58
N THR A 322 17.57 -12.99 52.46
CA THR A 322 16.80 -13.51 51.30
C THR A 322 17.62 -14.39 50.35
N LYS A 323 18.88 -14.70 50.66
CA LYS A 323 19.81 -15.49 49.85
C LYS A 323 20.01 -14.92 48.42
N MET A 324 19.80 -13.62 48.21
CA MET A 324 19.83 -12.98 46.89
C MET A 324 21.16 -12.33 46.51
N LEU A 325 22.18 -12.38 47.38
CA LEU A 325 23.50 -11.77 47.12
C LEU A 325 24.14 -12.24 45.80
N LYS A 326 24.06 -13.54 45.47
CA LYS A 326 24.60 -14.08 44.20
C LYS A 326 23.86 -13.48 42.99
N THR A 327 22.54 -13.39 43.05
CA THR A 327 21.70 -12.80 41.99
C THR A 327 21.95 -11.29 41.84
N THR A 328 22.13 -10.58 42.96
CA THR A 328 22.47 -9.17 42.98
C THR A 328 23.88 -8.91 42.40
N LYS A 329 24.85 -9.76 42.72
CA LYS A 329 26.20 -9.72 42.10
C LYS A 329 26.10 -9.83 40.59
N VAL A 330 25.31 -10.77 40.06
CA VAL A 330 25.09 -10.92 38.61
C VAL A 330 24.55 -9.62 38.01
N LEU A 331 23.55 -9.01 38.64
CA LEU A 331 22.92 -7.77 38.17
C LEU A 331 23.96 -6.62 38.05
N ILE A 332 24.80 -6.47 39.07
CA ILE A 332 25.79 -5.38 39.18
C ILE A 332 27.00 -5.62 38.26
N THR A 333 27.60 -6.81 38.31
CA THR A 333 28.82 -7.15 37.55
C THR A 333 28.58 -7.20 36.04
N ASN A 334 27.39 -7.63 35.61
CA ASN A 334 27.02 -7.66 34.18
C ASN A 334 26.49 -6.31 33.67
N LYS A 335 26.57 -5.24 34.47
CA LYS A 335 26.11 -3.89 34.10
C LYS A 335 24.67 -3.91 33.53
N CYS A 336 23.77 -4.64 34.20
CA CYS A 336 22.46 -4.90 33.64
C CYS A 336 21.70 -3.58 33.34
N PRO A 337 21.01 -3.48 32.18
CA PRO A 337 20.44 -2.21 31.71
C PRO A 337 19.55 -1.49 32.73
N ILE A 338 18.81 -2.25 33.55
CA ILE A 338 17.93 -1.73 34.60
C ILE A 338 18.64 -0.80 35.60
N ILE A 339 19.94 -1.00 35.86
CA ILE A 339 20.73 -0.15 36.75
C ILE A 339 20.79 1.29 36.23
N TYR A 340 20.93 1.44 34.91
CA TYR A 340 21.16 2.73 34.29
C TYR A 340 19.85 3.33 33.77
N SER A 341 18.99 2.53 33.15
CA SER A 341 17.71 3.00 32.59
C SER A 341 16.73 3.48 33.66
N GLN A 342 16.84 2.96 34.89
CA GLN A 342 16.05 3.43 36.03
C GLN A 342 16.80 4.44 36.91
N GLY A 343 17.97 4.92 36.46
CA GLY A 343 18.73 5.96 37.15
C GLY A 343 19.31 5.55 38.50
N TRP A 344 19.51 4.25 38.76
CA TRP A 344 20.11 3.80 40.02
C TRP A 344 21.59 4.14 40.09
N ARG A 345 22.27 4.20 38.96
CA ARG A 345 23.63 4.71 38.87
C ARG A 345 23.76 5.62 37.67
N LYS A 346 24.33 6.81 37.87
CA LYS A 346 24.72 7.67 36.74
C LYS A 346 25.83 6.94 35.97
N LEU A 347 25.71 6.87 34.65
CA LEU A 347 26.86 6.55 33.81
C LEU A 347 27.88 7.65 34.10
N LYS A 348 29.03 7.32 34.71
CA LYS A 348 30.15 8.26 34.71
C LYS A 348 30.34 8.64 33.24
N LYS A 349 30.37 9.94 32.93
CA LYS A 349 30.95 10.40 31.66
C LYS A 349 32.33 9.78 31.65
N ILE A 350 32.48 8.68 30.91
CA ILE A 350 33.78 8.14 30.66
C ILE A 350 34.39 9.25 29.81
N ASN A 351 35.34 10.00 30.38
CA ASN A 351 36.41 10.54 29.57
C ASN A 351 37.04 9.29 28.95
N LEU A 352 36.47 8.89 27.81
CA LEU A 352 37.08 7.89 26.97
C LEU A 352 38.35 8.62 26.56
N ALA A 353 39.49 8.18 27.10
CA ALA A 353 40.73 8.26 26.36
C ALA A 353 40.37 7.97 24.90
N LYS A 354 40.86 8.83 23.98
CA LYS A 354 40.70 8.65 22.54
C LYS A 354 40.72 7.14 22.31
N PRO A 355 39.62 6.57 21.74
CA PRO A 355 39.51 5.12 21.66
C PRO A 355 40.84 4.61 21.12
N PRO A 356 41.37 3.48 21.63
CA PRO A 356 42.53 2.88 20.97
C PRO A 356 42.18 2.88 19.48
N LYS A 357 43.16 3.14 18.62
CA LYS A 357 43.01 2.84 17.20
C LYS A 357 42.71 1.35 17.14
N ILE A 358 41.44 0.99 17.37
CA ILE A 358 40.79 -0.16 16.84
C ILE A 358 41.07 0.13 15.38
N LYS A 359 42.07 -0.58 14.82
CA LYS A 359 42.00 -0.93 13.41
C LYS A 359 40.58 -1.44 13.32
N MET A 360 39.66 -0.59 12.84
CA MET A 360 38.30 -0.99 12.58
C MET A 360 38.51 -2.34 11.95
N ALA A 361 38.01 -3.42 12.55
CA ALA A 361 37.81 -4.59 11.74
C ALA A 361 36.98 -4.03 10.60
N LYS A 362 37.66 -3.88 9.46
CA LYS A 362 37.20 -3.38 8.19
C LYS A 362 36.22 -4.46 7.76
N LEU A 363 35.09 -4.56 8.43
CA LEU A 363 33.93 -5.21 7.90
C LEU A 363 33.22 -4.07 7.20
N PRO A 364 33.29 -4.03 5.86
CA PRO A 364 32.45 -3.11 5.13
C PRO A 364 31.03 -3.36 5.64
N MET A 365 30.22 -2.32 5.80
CA MET A 365 28.79 -2.56 5.77
C MET A 365 28.52 -2.96 4.31
N THR A 366 28.81 -4.21 4.00
CA THR A 366 28.60 -4.77 2.68
C THR A 366 27.10 -4.76 2.45
N ILE A 367 26.69 -4.60 1.20
CA ILE A 367 25.29 -4.74 0.81
C ILE A 367 24.71 -6.04 1.41
N ALA A 368 25.49 -7.13 1.42
CA ALA A 368 25.10 -8.41 2.01
C ALA A 368 24.66 -8.34 3.48
N GLY A 369 25.29 -7.50 4.32
CA GLY A 369 24.96 -7.39 5.74
C GLY A 369 23.58 -6.78 6.03
N VAL A 370 23.07 -5.95 5.11
CA VAL A 370 21.81 -5.19 5.23
C VAL A 370 20.69 -5.70 4.30
N MET A 371 21.02 -6.54 3.32
CA MET A 371 20.06 -7.17 2.42
C MET A 371 19.08 -8.08 3.15
N ASN A 372 17.83 -8.11 2.67
CA ASN A 372 16.73 -8.92 3.20
C ASN A 372 16.40 -8.68 4.69
N LYS A 373 16.95 -7.62 5.31
CA LYS A 373 16.67 -7.22 6.69
C LYS A 373 15.88 -5.90 6.71
N PRO A 374 15.12 -5.62 7.78
CA PRO A 374 14.49 -4.32 7.97
C PRO A 374 15.55 -3.22 8.15
N VAL A 375 15.51 -2.23 7.28
CA VAL A 375 16.44 -1.10 7.26
C VAL A 375 15.71 0.21 7.08
N CYS A 376 16.40 1.28 7.44
CA CYS A 376 16.02 2.65 7.19
C CYS A 376 16.96 3.21 6.12
N ILE A 377 16.41 3.93 5.15
CA ILE A 377 17.21 4.62 4.12
C ILE A 377 17.30 6.08 4.52
N ARG A 378 18.52 6.57 4.75
CA ARG A 378 18.79 7.93 5.24
C ARG A 378 19.46 8.76 4.15
N ALA A 379 18.87 9.90 3.82
CA ALA A 379 19.40 10.87 2.87
C ALA A 379 20.60 11.63 3.47
N ALA A 380 21.33 12.38 2.64
CA ALA A 380 22.56 13.05 3.03
C ALA A 380 22.38 14.07 4.17
N LYS A 381 21.26 14.82 4.20
CA LYS A 381 20.90 15.76 5.28
C LYS A 381 20.33 15.07 6.54
N GLY A 382 20.25 13.74 6.51
CA GLY A 382 19.97 12.92 7.68
C GLY A 382 18.50 12.53 7.87
N GLN A 383 17.59 12.95 6.99
CA GLN A 383 16.19 12.54 6.98
C GLN A 383 16.01 11.13 6.39
N TYR A 384 14.97 10.43 6.82
CA TYR A 384 14.63 9.09 6.38
C TYR A 384 13.58 9.09 5.27
N VAL A 385 13.74 8.13 4.36
CA VAL A 385 12.79 7.84 3.28
C VAL A 385 11.49 7.28 3.85
N VAL A 386 10.35 7.67 3.31
CA VAL A 386 9.01 7.24 3.72
C VAL A 386 8.13 7.05 2.50
N VAL A 387 7.27 6.03 2.53
CA VAL A 387 6.14 5.91 1.59
C VAL A 387 4.90 6.44 2.29
N GLU A 388 4.25 7.43 1.69
CA GLU A 388 3.07 8.07 2.29
C GLU A 388 1.82 7.19 2.18
N LYS A 389 0.78 7.53 2.95
CA LYS A 389 -0.48 6.77 3.04
C LYS A 389 -1.12 6.46 1.69
N ASN A 390 -1.03 7.38 0.73
CA ASN A 390 -1.57 7.21 -0.63
C ASN A 390 -0.72 6.29 -1.53
N GLN A 391 0.47 5.89 -1.07
CA GLN A 391 1.45 5.02 -1.75
C GLN A 391 2.00 5.56 -3.08
N LYS A 392 1.50 6.69 -3.57
CA LYS A 392 1.96 7.39 -4.79
C LYS A 392 3.00 8.48 -4.50
N VAL A 393 3.22 8.78 -3.22
CA VAL A 393 4.19 9.77 -2.79
C VAL A 393 5.25 9.08 -1.94
N VAL A 394 6.51 9.31 -2.30
CA VAL A 394 7.68 8.87 -1.55
C VAL A 394 8.48 10.11 -1.21
N ASN A 395 8.76 10.33 0.08
CA ASN A 395 9.50 11.47 0.58
C ASN A 395 10.77 11.03 1.29
N ALA A 396 11.70 11.95 1.52
CA ALA A 396 12.86 11.77 2.40
C ALA A 396 12.87 12.89 3.45
N ASN A 397 11.81 13.01 4.24
CA ASN A 397 11.59 14.14 5.15
C ASN A 397 11.47 13.76 6.63
N ARG A 398 11.59 12.47 6.98
CA ARG A 398 11.34 12.00 8.34
C ARG A 398 12.57 12.15 9.22
N ARG A 399 12.40 12.66 10.44
CA ARG A 399 13.53 12.84 11.39
C ARG A 399 13.89 11.57 12.17
N LYS A 400 13.00 10.58 12.17
CA LYS A 400 13.17 9.29 12.87
C LYS A 400 12.74 8.15 11.97
N CYS A 401 13.37 7.00 12.15
CA CYS A 401 12.96 5.79 11.45
C CYS A 401 11.87 5.06 12.24
N GLY A 402 10.64 5.15 11.75
CA GLY A 402 9.46 4.44 12.24
C GLY A 402 9.03 3.32 11.29
N SER A 403 7.77 2.93 11.38
CA SER A 403 7.22 1.80 10.63
C SER A 403 7.06 2.10 9.13
N TRP A 404 6.76 3.34 8.75
CA TRP A 404 6.56 3.75 7.35
C TRP A 404 7.89 3.99 6.62
N GLU A 405 8.94 4.28 7.38
CA GLU A 405 10.33 4.48 6.93
C GLU A 405 11.14 3.17 6.84
N THR A 406 10.50 2.04 7.14
CA THR A 406 11.15 0.72 7.14
C THR A 406 11.03 0.04 5.78
N PHE A 407 12.17 -0.40 5.26
CA PHE A 407 12.28 -1.08 3.98
C PHE A 407 13.01 -2.41 4.13
N ILE A 408 12.78 -3.31 3.16
CA ILE A 408 13.61 -4.48 2.92
C ILE A 408 14.24 -4.29 1.54
N ILE A 409 15.56 -4.19 1.51
CA ILE A 409 16.34 -4.08 0.28
C ILE A 409 16.67 -5.49 -0.20
N ARG A 410 16.29 -5.81 -1.43
CA ARG A 410 16.59 -7.08 -2.12
C ARG A 410 17.54 -6.83 -3.29
N LYS A 411 17.91 -7.90 -4.00
CA LYS A 411 18.87 -7.86 -5.11
C LYS A 411 18.49 -6.85 -6.19
N ASP A 412 17.21 -6.74 -6.49
CA ASP A 412 16.69 -5.93 -7.59
C ASP A 412 15.43 -5.15 -7.21
N SER A 413 15.07 -5.03 -5.93
CA SER A 413 13.85 -4.33 -5.52
C SER A 413 13.94 -3.81 -4.10
N ILE A 414 13.16 -2.76 -3.82
CA ILE A 414 13.05 -2.14 -2.49
C ILE A 414 11.59 -2.25 -2.05
N TYR A 415 11.36 -3.00 -0.97
CA TYR A 415 10.04 -3.29 -0.44
C TYR A 415 9.75 -2.47 0.81
N ASN A 416 8.68 -1.69 0.81
CA ASN A 416 8.18 -0.99 1.99
C ASN A 416 7.36 -1.94 2.88
N THR A 417 7.72 -2.03 4.15
CA THR A 417 7.10 -2.99 5.07
C THR A 417 5.73 -2.55 5.58
N ALA A 418 5.47 -1.25 5.71
CA ALA A 418 4.19 -0.73 6.20
C ALA A 418 3.06 -0.97 5.19
N TRP A 419 3.27 -0.60 3.93
CA TRP A 419 2.24 -0.68 2.89
C TRP A 419 2.26 -1.98 2.11
N LYS A 420 3.29 -2.81 2.31
CA LYS A 420 3.50 -4.06 1.59
C LYS A 420 3.54 -3.83 0.08
N THR A 421 4.39 -2.91 -0.33
CA THR A 421 4.54 -2.45 -1.70
C THR A 421 6.01 -2.29 -2.08
N TYR A 422 6.29 -2.26 -3.38
CA TYR A 422 7.61 -2.01 -3.93
C TYR A 422 7.71 -0.57 -4.42
N LEU A 423 8.91 -0.01 -4.29
CA LEU A 423 9.27 1.23 -4.96
C LEU A 423 9.31 1.00 -6.48
N SER A 424 8.78 1.96 -7.23
CA SER A 424 8.51 1.90 -8.66
C SER A 424 8.86 3.22 -9.33
N CYS A 425 9.75 3.17 -10.32
CA CYS A 425 10.16 4.36 -11.06
C CYS A 425 9.19 4.59 -12.22
N GLN A 426 8.52 5.74 -12.21
CA GLN A 426 7.57 6.10 -13.25
C GLN A 426 8.30 6.70 -14.48
N PRO A 427 7.72 6.62 -15.68
CA PRO A 427 8.31 7.21 -16.90
C PRO A 427 8.61 8.72 -16.79
N ASN A 428 7.80 9.45 -16.03
CA ASN A 428 7.97 10.89 -15.79
C ASN A 428 9.03 11.21 -14.72
N GLY A 429 9.80 10.22 -14.26
CA GLY A 429 10.88 10.42 -13.28
C GLY A 429 10.43 10.45 -11.82
N ARG A 430 9.14 10.26 -11.53
CA ARG A 430 8.65 10.14 -10.15
C ARG A 430 8.99 8.78 -9.55
N LEU A 431 9.17 8.75 -8.24
CA LEU A 431 9.25 7.51 -7.46
C LEU A 431 7.94 7.28 -6.70
N GLU A 432 7.34 6.11 -6.90
CA GLU A 432 6.10 5.71 -6.20
C GLU A 432 6.34 4.43 -5.40
N GLY A 433 5.53 4.19 -4.38
CA GLY A 433 5.58 2.99 -3.53
C GLY A 433 4.28 2.21 -3.54
N ASN A 434 3.63 2.04 -4.69
CA ASN A 434 2.26 1.52 -4.81
C ASN A 434 2.16 0.13 -5.46
N ARG A 435 3.27 -0.51 -5.78
CA ARG A 435 3.26 -1.76 -6.56
C ARG A 435 3.26 -2.98 -5.65
N LYS A 436 2.41 -3.97 -5.95
CA LYS A 436 2.30 -5.21 -5.15
C LYS A 436 3.19 -6.34 -5.65
N ARG A 437 3.81 -6.19 -6.82
CA ARG A 437 4.70 -7.17 -7.46
C ARG A 437 5.86 -6.43 -8.13
N VAL A 438 6.98 -7.12 -8.30
CA VAL A 438 8.15 -6.61 -9.02
C VAL A 438 7.94 -6.87 -10.51
N GLY A 439 7.80 -5.80 -11.29
CA GLY A 439 7.91 -5.77 -12.74
C GLY A 439 9.15 -4.99 -13.18
N SER A 440 9.19 -4.57 -14.44
CA SER A 440 10.34 -3.82 -14.99
C SER A 440 10.58 -2.48 -14.28
N TRP A 441 9.54 -1.80 -13.79
CA TRP A 441 9.63 -0.48 -13.16
C TRP A 441 10.07 -0.53 -11.68
N GLU A 442 9.93 -1.69 -11.05
CA GLU A 442 10.33 -1.92 -9.65
C GLU A 442 11.76 -2.48 -9.54
N LYS A 443 12.39 -2.75 -10.69
CA LYS A 443 13.79 -3.19 -10.75
C LYS A 443 14.70 -2.02 -10.36
N ILE A 444 15.18 -2.03 -9.13
CA ILE A 444 16.07 -1.02 -8.57
C ILE A 444 17.32 -1.72 -8.05
N ARG A 445 18.48 -1.43 -8.66
CA ARG A 445 19.78 -1.95 -8.24
C ARG A 445 20.41 -1.04 -7.20
N VAL A 446 21.01 -1.65 -6.18
CA VAL A 446 21.83 -0.95 -5.18
C VAL A 446 23.27 -0.93 -5.68
N ILE A 447 23.87 0.27 -5.71
CA ILE A 447 25.24 0.48 -6.20
C ILE A 447 26.06 1.08 -5.05
N PRO A 448 27.10 0.40 -4.54
CA PRO A 448 28.02 0.96 -3.54
C PRO A 448 28.65 2.26 -4.03
N GLN A 449 28.86 3.21 -3.11
CA GLN A 449 29.52 4.49 -3.38
C GLN A 449 30.61 4.74 -2.32
N LYS A 450 31.45 5.75 -2.56
CA LYS A 450 32.47 6.19 -1.58
C LYS A 450 31.81 6.60 -0.24
N GLY A 451 32.57 6.52 0.86
CA GLY A 451 32.11 6.97 2.17
C GLY A 451 30.99 6.13 2.82
N ARG A 452 30.90 4.83 2.49
CA ARG A 452 29.87 3.89 3.01
C ARG A 452 28.44 4.33 2.68
N THR A 453 28.27 4.92 1.51
CA THR A 453 26.96 5.32 0.97
C THR A 453 26.56 4.42 -0.20
N PHE A 454 25.30 4.49 -0.60
CA PHE A 454 24.73 3.69 -1.67
C PHE A 454 23.90 4.59 -2.58
N ALA A 455 23.97 4.33 -3.88
CA ALA A 455 23.05 4.89 -4.86
C ALA A 455 22.05 3.82 -5.27
N PHE A 456 20.84 4.23 -5.60
CA PHE A 456 19.81 3.34 -6.13
C PHE A 456 19.57 3.68 -7.59
N ARG A 457 19.86 2.73 -8.47
CA ARG A 457 19.69 2.89 -9.91
C ARG A 457 18.44 2.16 -10.34
N CYS A 458 17.48 2.90 -10.87
CA CYS A 458 16.35 2.29 -11.54
C CYS A 458 16.82 1.58 -12.81
N MET A 459 16.21 0.45 -13.16
CA MET A 459 16.54 -0.29 -14.38
C MET A 459 15.58 0.00 -15.53
N ALA A 460 14.47 0.69 -15.27
CA ALA A 460 13.53 1.17 -16.28
C ALA A 460 13.89 2.60 -16.76
N HIS A 461 13.26 3.02 -17.87
CA HIS A 461 13.19 4.41 -18.34
C HIS A 461 14.54 5.17 -18.35
N GLY A 462 15.55 4.63 -19.03
CA GLY A 462 16.87 5.28 -19.17
C GLY A 462 17.83 5.06 -18.00
N LYS A 463 17.54 4.10 -17.12
CA LYS A 463 18.42 3.65 -16.01
C LYS A 463 18.90 4.77 -15.07
N LYS A 464 17.98 5.66 -14.67
CA LYS A 464 18.26 6.84 -13.84
C LYS A 464 18.41 6.52 -12.35
N TYR A 465 19.04 7.42 -11.61
CA TYR A 465 19.28 7.30 -10.16
C TYR A 465 18.17 7.95 -9.34
N LEU A 466 17.93 7.37 -8.15
CA LEU A 466 17.04 7.96 -7.15
C LEU A 466 17.73 9.14 -6.46
N VAL A 467 16.96 10.18 -6.18
CA VAL A 467 17.41 11.42 -5.53
C VAL A 467 16.48 11.79 -4.38
N ALA A 468 17.06 12.24 -3.27
CA ALA A 468 16.33 12.98 -2.24
C ALA A 468 16.44 14.47 -2.54
N GLU A 469 15.34 15.10 -2.94
CA GLU A 469 15.36 16.51 -3.30
C GLU A 469 15.77 17.38 -2.10
N GLY A 470 16.68 18.33 -2.33
CA GLY A 470 17.29 19.15 -1.28
C GLY A 470 18.21 18.38 -0.32
N ALA A 471 18.79 17.26 -0.77
CA ALA A 471 19.59 16.32 0.04
C ALA A 471 18.81 15.60 1.17
N GLY A 472 17.49 15.79 1.24
CA GLY A 472 16.63 15.39 2.35
C GLY A 472 15.78 16.56 2.87
N GLY A 473 14.52 16.29 3.18
CA GLY A 473 13.50 17.26 3.59
C GLY A 473 12.33 17.39 2.60
N LYS A 474 12.48 16.89 1.37
CA LYS A 474 11.46 16.95 0.30
C LYS A 474 11.13 15.57 -0.27
N ASN A 475 10.53 15.54 -1.46
CA ASN A 475 10.16 14.33 -2.20
C ASN A 475 11.38 13.55 -2.71
N MET A 476 11.17 12.26 -2.98
CA MET A 476 12.09 11.39 -3.69
C MET A 476 11.71 11.29 -5.16
N ASN A 477 12.69 11.34 -6.06
CA ASN A 477 12.50 11.11 -7.50
C ASN A 477 13.45 10.03 -8.02
N ALA A 478 13.25 9.58 -9.26
CA ALA A 478 14.06 8.62 -9.99
C ALA A 478 14.44 9.18 -11.38
N ASN A 479 15.10 10.35 -11.40
CA ASN A 479 15.28 11.15 -12.60
C ASN A 479 16.72 11.64 -12.83
N ARG A 480 17.70 11.22 -12.02
CA ARG A 480 19.07 11.73 -12.13
C ARG A 480 19.94 10.90 -13.07
N PRO A 481 20.71 11.53 -13.98
CA PRO A 481 21.58 10.81 -14.91
C PRO A 481 22.88 10.33 -14.26
N LYS A 482 23.36 11.02 -13.21
CA LYS A 482 24.60 10.72 -12.49
C LYS A 482 24.41 10.76 -10.98
N VAL A 483 25.30 10.10 -10.24
CA VAL A 483 25.31 10.12 -8.76
C VAL A 483 26.09 11.33 -8.26
N GLY A 484 25.40 12.28 -7.65
CA GLY A 484 25.97 13.41 -6.90
C GLY A 484 25.81 13.23 -5.39
N SER A 485 25.84 14.33 -4.65
CA SER A 485 25.70 14.31 -3.19
C SER A 485 24.28 13.96 -2.73
N TRP A 486 23.25 14.21 -3.55
CA TRP A 486 21.83 14.01 -3.19
C TRP A 486 21.30 12.60 -3.55
N GLU A 487 22.03 11.87 -4.39
CA GLU A 487 21.74 10.49 -4.81
C GLU A 487 22.48 9.46 -3.93
N ARG A 488 23.20 9.92 -2.89
CA ARG A 488 23.93 9.08 -1.94
C ARG A 488 23.15 8.92 -0.64
N PHE A 489 22.87 7.68 -0.30
CA PHE A 489 22.09 7.30 0.88
C PHE A 489 22.91 6.44 1.83
N ARG A 490 22.63 6.53 3.12
CA ARG A 490 23.07 5.55 4.12
C ARG A 490 21.96 4.54 4.35
N ILE A 491 22.33 3.27 4.47
CA ILE A 491 21.42 2.19 4.84
C ILE A 491 21.73 1.82 6.29
N GLU A 492 20.77 2.04 7.17
CA GLU A 492 20.92 1.81 8.59
C GLU A 492 20.00 0.65 9.03
N PRO A 493 20.49 -0.34 9.79
CA PRO A 493 19.61 -1.37 10.35
C PRO A 493 18.50 -0.74 11.18
N LYS A 494 17.25 -1.19 11.02
CA LYS A 494 16.17 -0.76 11.91
C LYS A 494 16.44 -1.31 13.31
N ARG A 495 16.97 -0.46 14.18
CA ARG A 495 17.11 -0.76 15.61
C ARG A 495 15.71 -0.74 16.25
N ARG A 496 15.47 -1.72 17.13
CA ARG A 496 14.23 -1.88 17.89
C ARG A 496 14.00 -0.68 18.79
#